data_AF-A0A933FFG6-F1
#
_entry.id   AF-A0A933FFG6-F1
#
_cell.length_a   1.000
_cell.length_b   1.000
_cell.length_c   1.000
_cell.angle_alpha   90.00
_cell.angle_beta   90.00
_cell.angle_gamma   90.00
#
_symmetry.space_group_name_H-M   'P 1'
#
loop_
_entity.id
_entity.type
_entity.pdbx_description
1 polymer ?
#
loop_
_entity_poly.entity_id
_entity_poly.type
_entity_poly.pdbx_seq_one_letter_code
_entity_poly.pdbx_strand_id
1 'polypeptide(L)' 'MKEVLPALESGEDVILNFERVDAVTQSFIHALISDLLRKHGSDVLDHVEFQSCNDTVKKINTIVVDYMQEGAG' A
#
# COMPACT_ATOMS: atom_id res chain seq x y z
N MET A 1 16.95 -2.77 -7.87
CA MET A 1 15.81 -2.64 -6.94
C MET A 1 15.67 -1.17 -6.62
N LYS A 2 14.55 -0.54 -6.97
CA LYS A 2 14.20 0.75 -6.38
C LYS A 2 13.51 0.47 -5.05
N GLU A 3 13.91 1.18 -4.01
CA GLU A 3 13.20 1.13 -2.74
C GLU A 3 11.85 1.83 -2.92
N VAL A 4 10.79 1.28 -2.31
CA VAL A 4 9.41 1.79 -2.44
C VAL A 4 9.29 3.21 -1.86
N LEU A 5 10.02 3.48 -0.79
CA LEU A 5 9.91 4.75 -0.04
C LEU A 5 10.53 5.95 -0.76
N PRO A 6 11.76 5.89 -1.33
CA PRO A 6 12.32 7.02 -2.07
C PRO A 6 11.54 7.40 -3.34
N ALA A 7 10.83 6.45 -3.96
CA ALA A 7 9.99 6.74 -5.13
C ALA A 7 8.72 7.53 -4.77
N LEU A 8 8.17 7.31 -3.57
CA LEU A 8 7.03 8.09 -3.07
C LEU A 8 7.44 9.51 -2.64
N GLU A 9 8.69 9.70 -2.21
CA GLU A 9 9.22 11.02 -1.84
C GLU A 9 9.37 11.98 -3.04
N SER A 10 9.47 11.47 -4.28
CA SER A 10 9.52 12.30 -5.49
C SER A 10 8.15 12.66 -6.07
N GLY A 11 7.04 12.20 -5.44
CA GLY A 11 5.69 12.39 -5.96
C GLY A 11 5.41 11.57 -7.23
N GLU A 12 6.19 10.52 -7.47
CA GLU A 12 5.97 9.58 -8.57
C GLU A 12 4.92 8.55 -8.20
N ASP A 13 4.18 8.07 -9.21
CA ASP A 13 3.28 6.94 -9.05
C ASP A 13 4.09 5.67 -8.78
N VAL A 14 3.67 4.90 -7.78
CA VAL A 14 4.37 3.73 -7.29
C VAL A 14 3.53 2.48 -7.45
N ILE A 15 4.09 1.51 -8.15
CA ILE A 15 3.48 0.20 -8.37
C ILE A 15 4.02 -0.78 -7.32
N LEU A 16 3.13 -1.25 -6.45
CA LEU A 16 3.37 -2.39 -5.58
C LEU A 16 2.94 -3.65 -6.33
N ASN A 17 3.90 -4.30 -6.98
CA ASN A 17 3.64 -5.51 -7.77
C ASN A 17 3.76 -6.78 -6.90
N PHE A 18 2.68 -7.54 -6.79
CA PHE A 18 2.56 -8.78 -6.02
C PHE A 18 2.71 -10.04 -6.90
N GLU A 19 3.38 -9.92 -8.05
CA GLU A 19 3.66 -11.07 -8.91
C GLU A 19 4.39 -12.16 -8.10
N ARG A 20 3.85 -13.39 -8.14
CA ARG A 20 4.36 -14.57 -7.40
C ARG A 20 4.29 -14.44 -5.87
N VAL A 21 3.48 -13.52 -5.35
CA VAL A 21 3.15 -13.46 -3.92
C VAL A 21 1.86 -14.22 -3.68
N ASP A 22 1.95 -15.33 -2.96
CA ASP A 22 0.78 -16.18 -2.66
C ASP A 22 -0.08 -15.59 -1.53
N ALA A 23 0.54 -14.97 -0.53
CA ALA A 23 -0.14 -14.35 0.59
C ALA A 23 0.70 -13.24 1.22
N VAL A 24 0.01 -12.32 1.91
CA VAL A 24 0.59 -11.27 2.76
C VAL A 24 -0.09 -11.32 4.12
N THR A 25 0.51 -10.72 5.14
CA THR A 25 -0.15 -10.56 6.45
C THR A 25 -0.78 -9.18 6.57
N GLN A 26 -1.85 -9.07 7.36
CA GLN A 26 -2.45 -7.78 7.69
C GLN A 26 -1.46 -6.85 8.38
N SER A 27 -0.61 -7.38 9.28
CA SER A 27 0.41 -6.60 10.00
C SER A 27 1.44 -5.98 9.07
N PHE A 28 1.84 -6.69 8.02
CA PHE A 28 2.79 -6.20 7.03
C PHE A 28 2.19 -5.05 6.21
N ILE A 29 1.00 -5.25 5.64
CA ILE A 29 0.32 -4.21 4.85
C ILE A 29 -0.03 -3.01 5.74
N HIS A 30 -0.46 -3.23 6.98
CA HIS A 30 -0.73 -2.16 7.93
C HIS A 30 0.52 -1.29 8.17
N ALA A 31 1.66 -1.91 8.48
CA ALA A 31 2.90 -1.17 8.72
C ALA A 31 3.34 -0.38 7.48
N LEU A 32 3.19 -0.97 6.29
CA LEU A 32 3.48 -0.32 5.02
C LEU A 32 2.60 0.92 4.82
N ILE A 33 1.27 0.74 4.81
CA ILE A 33 0.31 1.81 4.54
C ILE A 33 0.33 2.89 5.64
N SER A 34 0.45 2.50 6.90
CA SER A 34 0.59 3.46 8.01
C SER A 34 1.82 4.34 7.88
N ASP A 35 2.96 3.79 7.44
CA ASP A 35 4.15 4.59 7.20
C ASP A 35 3.95 5.58 6.05
N LEU A 36 3.28 5.18 4.97
CA LEU A 36 2.97 6.05 3.84
C LEU A 36 2.06 7.21 4.28
N LEU A 37 0.93 6.88 4.92
CA LEU A 37 -0.04 7.87 5.38
C LEU A 37 0.58 8.86 6.38
N ARG A 38 1.42 8.39 7.30
CA ARG A 38 2.09 9.23 8.29
C ARG A 38 3.07 10.21 7.65
N LYS A 39 3.78 9.80 6.60
CA LYS A 39 4.82 10.62 5.95
C LYS A 39 4.27 11.56 4.90
N HIS A 40 3.21 11.16 4.19
CA HIS A 40 2.76 11.82 2.97
C HIS A 40 1.29 12.27 3.02
N GLY A 41 0.55 11.95 4.08
CA GLY A 41 -0.88 12.24 4.18
C GLY A 41 -1.76 11.21 3.46
N SER A 42 -3.07 11.44 3.46
CA SER A 42 -4.08 10.56 2.83
C SER A 42 -3.89 10.41 1.32
N ASP A 43 -3.47 11.49 0.67
CA ASP A 43 -3.45 11.64 -0.79
C ASP A 43 -2.37 10.75 -1.44
N VAL A 44 -1.42 10.24 -0.64
CA VAL A 44 -0.39 9.29 -1.12
C VAL A 44 -0.99 8.01 -1.69
N LEU A 45 -2.18 7.61 -1.23
CA LEU A 45 -2.84 6.40 -1.72
C LEU A 45 -3.36 6.56 -3.15
N ASP A 46 -3.60 7.79 -3.62
CA ASP A 46 -3.96 8.06 -5.01
C ASP A 46 -2.79 7.82 -5.98
N HIS A 47 -1.56 7.78 -5.46
CA HIS A 47 -0.33 7.53 -6.20
C HIS A 47 0.18 6.08 -6.06
N VAL A 48 -0.56 5.20 -5.39
CA VAL A 48 -0.15 3.80 -5.16
C VAL A 48 -1.05 2.84 -5.94
N GLU A 49 -0.46 2.09 -6.87
CA GLU A 49 -1.15 1.01 -7.59
C GLU A 49 -0.73 -0.36 -7.04
N PHE A 50 -1.71 -1.17 -6.62
CA PHE A 50 -1.49 -2.57 -6.25
C PHE A 50 -1.69 -3.47 -7.49
N GLN A 51 -0.60 -4.01 -8.03
CA GLN A 51 -0.62 -4.82 -9.27
C GLN A 51 -0.39 -6.31 -8.98
N SER A 52 -0.91 -7.19 -9.86
CA SER A 52 -0.75 -8.65 -9.79
C SER A 52 -1.23 -9.31 -8.49
N CYS A 53 -2.17 -8.68 -7.78
CA CYS A 53 -2.73 -9.25 -6.56
C CYS A 53 -3.66 -10.43 -6.85
N ASN A 54 -3.39 -11.59 -6.23
CA ASN A 54 -4.35 -12.69 -6.16
C ASN A 54 -5.52 -12.34 -5.20
N ASP A 55 -6.54 -13.21 -5.12
CA ASP A 55 -7.74 -12.94 -4.32
C ASP A 55 -7.44 -12.74 -2.82
N THR A 56 -6.50 -13.50 -2.27
CA THR A 56 -6.06 -13.37 -0.87
C THR A 56 -5.39 -12.03 -0.63
N VAL A 57 -4.45 -11.65 -1.50
CA VAL A 57 -3.71 -10.39 -1.40
C VAL A 57 -4.65 -9.20 -1.59
N LYS A 58 -5.54 -9.23 -2.60
CA LYS A 58 -6.55 -8.19 -2.83
C LYS A 58 -7.40 -7.99 -1.59
N LYS A 59 -7.93 -9.07 -1.01
CA LYS A 59 -8.78 -9.00 0.17
C LYS A 59 -8.07 -8.36 1.37
N ILE A 60 -6.82 -8.74 1.62
CA ILE A 60 -6.05 -8.18 2.74
C ILE A 60 -5.73 -6.71 2.49
N ASN A 61 -5.31 -6.34 1.27
CA ASN A 61 -5.02 -4.96 0.91
C ASN A 61 -6.26 -4.08 1.06
N THR A 62 -7.41 -4.51 0.53
CA THR A 62 -8.69 -3.80 0.67
C THR A 62 -9.07 -3.59 2.13
N ILE A 63 -9.07 -4.66 2.94
CA ILE A 63 -9.39 -4.55 4.38
C ILE A 63 -8.50 -3.50 5.04
N VAL A 64 -7.19 -3.52 4.76
CA VAL A 64 -6.25 -2.59 5.39
C VAL A 64 -6.43 -1.15 4.93
N VAL A 65 -6.60 -0.93 3.64
CA VAL A 65 -6.81 0.42 3.10
C VAL A 65 -8.10 1.02 3.64
N ASP A 66 -9.20 0.25 3.64
CA ASP A 66 -10.51 0.71 4.08
C ASP A 66 -10.46 1.22 5.54
N TYR A 67 -10.01 0.41 6.49
CA TYR A 67 -10.02 0.85 7.90
C TYR A 67 -8.99 1.96 8.19
N MET A 68 -7.90 2.04 7.42
CA MET A 68 -6.91 3.11 7.59
C MET A 68 -7.43 4.44 7.07
N GLN A 69 -8.23 4.45 6.01
CA GLN A 69 -8.88 5.66 5.49
C GLN A 69 -10.08 6.07 6.35
N GLU A 70 -10.89 5.13 6.84
CA GLU A 70 -11.98 5.41 7.78
C GLU A 70 -11.49 6.05 9.08
N GLY A 71 -10.32 5.63 9.58
CA GLY A 71 -9.70 6.20 10.78
C GLY A 71 -8.93 7.51 10.56
N ALA A 72 -8.76 7.95 9.31
CA ALA A 72 -8.04 9.17 8.94
C ALA A 72 -8.96 10.37 8.69
N GLY A 73 -10.29 10.18 8.72
CA GLY A 73 -11.32 11.21 8.55
C GLY A 73 -11.77 11.89 9.83
#